data_AF-A0A3Q3GZY1-F1
#
_entry.id   AF-A0A3Q3GZY1-F1
#
_cell.length_a   1.000
_cell.length_b   1.000
_cell.length_c   1.000
_cell.angle_alpha   90.00
_cell.angle_beta   90.00
_cell.angle_gamma   90.00
#
_symmetry.space_group_name_H-M   'P 1'
#
loop_
_entity.id
_entity.type
_entity.pdbx_description
1 polymer ?
#
loop_
_entity_poly.entity_id
_entity_poly.type
_entity_poly.pdbx_seq_one_letter_code
_entity_poly.pdbx_strand_id
1 'polypeptide(L)'
;MTDIYPLENNVPCTNFNNLTLSNLNSFKRFIKNNTSNVKPLIPLSPLFFFQYQIGQLYMISKHSHEQSERGEGVEVVQNEPYDDPEHGSGQFTEKRIYLNNKLPSWARAVVPKIFYVTEKAWNYYPYTITGSACSFLPKFSIHIETKYEDNKGSNDSIFNNELREEETEVCLVDIVYDEIPERHYKESEDLRYFKSKKTSRGLLQEGWINSQDPIMCSYKLVTVKFEVWGLQTRVEQFVHKVIRDVLLLGHRQAFAWVDEWIGK
;
A
#
# COMPACT_ATOMS: atom_id res chain seq x y z
N MET A 1 2.41 -6.79 35.42
CA MET A 1 1.80 -7.94 36.10
C MET A 1 1.28 -8.84 35.00
N THR A 2 1.99 -9.93 34.79
CA THR A 2 1.79 -10.96 33.77
C THR A 2 0.58 -11.81 34.10
N ASP A 3 -0.33 -12.03 33.14
CA ASP A 3 -1.23 -13.16 33.18
C ASP A 3 -1.20 -13.89 31.82
N ILE A 4 -0.37 -14.92 31.83
CA ILE A 4 -0.34 -16.04 30.89
C ILE A 4 -1.37 -17.04 31.39
N TYR A 5 -2.34 -17.43 30.56
CA TYR A 5 -3.13 -18.64 30.83
C TYR A 5 -2.78 -19.76 29.82
N PRO A 6 -2.46 -20.97 30.31
CA PRO A 6 -2.00 -22.11 29.51
C PRO A 6 -3.16 -23.04 29.15
N LEU A 7 -3.09 -23.71 27.99
CA LEU A 7 -3.86 -24.92 27.73
C LEU A 7 -3.02 -25.91 26.90
N GLU A 8 -2.30 -26.78 27.60
CA GLU A 8 -2.02 -28.14 27.11
C GLU A 8 -3.26 -29.02 27.40
N ASN A 9 -3.72 -29.76 26.40
CA ASN A 9 -3.98 -31.21 26.51
C ASN A 9 -4.37 -31.83 25.16
N ASN A 10 -3.47 -32.67 24.67
CA ASN A 10 -3.67 -33.97 24.02
C ASN A 10 -4.90 -34.21 23.13
N VAL A 11 -4.65 -34.28 21.81
CA VAL A 11 -5.47 -35.05 20.85
C VAL A 11 -4.56 -36.12 20.21
N PRO A 12 -5.02 -37.39 20.05
CA PRO A 12 -4.13 -38.50 19.72
C PRO A 12 -3.60 -38.44 18.29
N CYS A 13 -2.35 -38.86 18.11
CA CYS A 13 -1.76 -39.15 16.81
C CYS A 13 -2.60 -40.18 16.04
N THR A 14 -3.36 -39.75 15.04
CA THR A 14 -3.92 -40.64 14.02
C THR A 14 -3.01 -40.71 12.81
N ASN A 15 -2.63 -41.94 12.45
CA ASN A 15 -1.76 -42.36 11.36
C ASN A 15 -1.97 -41.61 10.03
N PHE A 16 -0.98 -40.81 9.63
CA PHE A 16 -0.81 -40.32 8.25
C PHE A 16 -0.04 -41.34 7.41
N ASN A 17 -0.64 -42.51 7.12
CA ASN A 17 0.00 -43.53 6.29
C ASN A 17 -0.63 -43.70 4.89
N ASN A 18 -1.45 -42.76 4.40
CA ASN A 18 -1.94 -42.80 3.01
C ASN A 18 -2.16 -41.39 2.41
N LEU A 19 -1.11 -40.58 2.37
CA LEU A 19 -1.06 -39.42 1.47
C LEU A 19 -0.10 -39.75 0.33
N THR A 20 -0.63 -39.86 -0.90
CA THR A 20 0.20 -39.99 -2.10
C THR A 20 1.08 -38.74 -2.28
N LEU A 21 2.24 -38.88 -2.92
CA LEU A 21 3.14 -37.76 -3.23
C LEU A 21 2.42 -36.61 -3.99
N SER A 22 1.37 -36.92 -4.75
CA SER A 22 0.50 -35.93 -5.39
C SER A 22 -0.32 -35.11 -4.39
N ASN A 23 -0.84 -35.73 -3.33
CA ASN A 23 -1.59 -35.05 -2.26
C ASN A 23 -0.66 -34.24 -1.36
N LEU A 24 0.57 -34.72 -1.12
CA LEU A 24 1.58 -33.97 -0.38
C LEU A 24 2.07 -32.75 -1.18
N ASN A 25 2.18 -32.85 -2.50
CA ASN A 25 2.54 -31.73 -3.36
C ASN A 25 1.37 -30.76 -3.56
N SER A 26 0.12 -31.21 -3.65
CA SER A 26 -1.04 -30.32 -3.64
C SER A 26 -1.24 -29.63 -2.29
N PHE A 27 -0.98 -30.32 -1.17
CA PHE A 27 -1.03 -29.74 0.17
C PHE A 27 0.15 -28.79 0.41
N LYS A 28 1.37 -29.14 0.00
CA LYS A 28 2.53 -28.22 0.01
C LYS A 28 2.34 -27.06 -0.96
N ARG A 29 1.62 -27.21 -2.07
CA ARG A 29 1.25 -26.12 -3.00
C ARG A 29 0.07 -25.29 -2.48
N PHE A 30 -0.79 -25.86 -1.63
CA PHE A 30 -1.86 -25.16 -0.92
C PHE A 30 -1.33 -24.37 0.28
N ILE A 31 -0.32 -24.91 0.98
CA ILE A 31 0.42 -24.22 2.04
C ILE A 31 1.35 -23.14 1.43
N LYS A 32 2.08 -23.45 0.35
CA LYS A 32 2.91 -22.49 -0.40
C LYS A 32 2.10 -21.39 -1.12
N ASN A 33 0.77 -21.52 -1.20
CA ASN A 33 -0.15 -20.49 -1.69
C ASN A 33 -0.87 -19.72 -0.57
N ASN A 34 -0.51 -19.93 0.71
CA ASN A 34 -1.20 -19.32 1.86
C ASN A 34 -0.28 -18.56 2.83
N THR A 35 1.00 -18.38 2.52
CA THR A 35 1.94 -17.71 3.42
C THR A 35 2.86 -16.74 2.66
N SER A 36 2.31 -15.57 2.33
CA SER A 36 3.03 -14.28 2.22
C SER A 36 2.10 -13.21 1.63
N ASN A 37 0.99 -12.92 2.30
CA ASN A 37 0.13 -11.79 1.91
C ASN A 37 0.73 -10.43 2.28
N VAL A 38 2.03 -10.41 2.53
CA VAL A 38 2.84 -9.25 2.81
C VAL A 38 3.61 -8.92 1.54
N LYS A 39 3.58 -7.67 1.08
CA LYS A 39 4.35 -7.21 -0.08
C LYS A 39 5.02 -5.87 0.21
N PRO A 40 6.36 -5.82 0.30
CA PRO A 40 7.12 -4.59 0.30
C PRO A 40 6.97 -3.89 -1.06
N LEU A 41 6.45 -2.67 -1.04
CA LEU A 41 6.42 -1.77 -2.19
C LEU A 41 7.38 -0.62 -1.93
N ILE A 42 8.24 -0.35 -2.91
CA ILE A 42 9.34 0.62 -2.79
C ILE A 42 9.22 1.66 -3.90
N PRO A 43 8.29 2.62 -3.82
CA PRO A 43 8.29 3.78 -4.69
C PRO A 43 9.46 4.73 -4.36
N LEU A 44 10.21 5.07 -5.40
CA LEU A 44 11.29 6.06 -5.35
C LEU A 44 10.78 7.41 -5.84
N SER A 45 11.27 8.49 -5.25
CA SER A 45 10.91 9.84 -5.66
C SER A 45 12.15 10.73 -5.78
N PRO A 46 12.29 11.53 -6.86
CA PRO A 46 13.38 12.49 -7.05
C PRO A 46 13.15 13.77 -6.22
N LEU A 47 12.83 13.60 -4.95
CA LEU A 47 12.53 14.64 -3.97
C LEU A 47 13.46 14.47 -2.77
N PHE A 48 13.78 15.57 -2.09
CA PHE A 48 14.38 15.48 -0.75
C PHE A 48 13.34 14.94 0.25
N PHE A 49 13.80 14.29 1.32
CA PHE A 49 12.95 13.81 2.41
C PHE A 49 11.87 14.80 2.88
N PHE A 50 12.28 16.01 3.24
CA PHE A 50 11.38 17.04 3.75
C PHE A 50 10.40 17.54 2.68
N GLN A 51 10.82 17.54 1.41
CA GLN A 51 9.94 17.88 0.30
C GLN A 51 8.89 16.80 0.08
N TYR A 52 9.26 15.53 0.22
CA TYR A 52 8.34 14.42 0.10
C TYR A 52 7.25 14.47 1.18
N GLN A 53 7.59 14.86 2.41
CA GLN A 53 6.61 15.06 3.49
C GLN A 53 5.48 16.03 3.09
N ILE A 54 5.83 17.15 2.46
CA ILE A 54 4.84 18.15 2.00
C ILE A 54 4.11 17.65 0.74
N GLY A 55 4.87 17.14 -0.22
CA GLY A 55 4.36 16.69 -1.51
C GLY A 55 3.36 15.54 -1.40
N GLN A 56 3.60 14.58 -0.50
CA GLN A 56 2.66 13.46 -0.29
C GLN A 56 1.32 13.94 0.29
N LEU A 57 1.33 14.90 1.22
CA LEU A 57 0.10 15.42 1.84
C LEU A 57 -0.70 16.22 0.83
N TYR A 58 -0.02 17.07 0.05
CA TYR A 58 -0.63 17.80 -1.06
C TYR A 58 -1.24 16.84 -2.08
N MET A 59 -0.46 15.82 -2.49
CA MET A 59 -0.90 14.81 -3.45
C MET A 59 -2.13 14.06 -2.94
N ILE A 60 -2.12 13.57 -1.69
CA ILE A 60 -3.26 12.87 -1.10
C ILE A 60 -4.50 13.76 -1.11
N SER A 61 -4.36 15.03 -0.70
CA SER A 61 -5.48 15.99 -0.67
C SER A 61 -6.05 16.24 -2.08
N LYS A 62 -5.19 16.58 -3.04
CA LYS A 62 -5.60 16.88 -4.42
C LYS A 62 -6.16 15.65 -5.13
N HIS A 63 -5.49 14.50 -5.02
CA HIS A 63 -5.95 13.25 -5.62
C HIS A 63 -7.31 12.84 -5.06
N SER A 64 -7.48 12.92 -3.73
CA SER A 64 -8.77 12.67 -3.07
C SER A 64 -9.88 13.56 -3.62
N HIS A 65 -9.57 14.84 -3.87
CA HIS A 65 -10.52 15.78 -4.47
C HIS A 65 -10.86 15.43 -5.93
N GLU A 66 -9.85 15.16 -6.77
CA GLU A 66 -10.04 14.75 -8.17
C GLU A 66 -10.83 13.44 -8.30
N GLN A 67 -10.72 12.54 -7.32
CA GLN A 67 -11.41 11.25 -7.31
C GLN A 67 -12.82 11.30 -6.74
N SER A 68 -13.28 12.46 -6.25
CA SER A 68 -14.57 12.64 -5.60
C SER A 68 -15.57 13.32 -6.56
N GLU A 69 -16.48 12.52 -7.12
CA GLU A 69 -17.59 12.98 -7.95
C GLU A 69 -18.89 12.23 -7.62
N ARG A 70 -20.05 12.92 -7.64
CA ARG A 70 -21.40 12.32 -7.69
C ARG A 70 -21.72 11.25 -6.62
N GLY A 71 -21.24 11.41 -5.39
CA GLY A 71 -21.49 10.47 -4.30
C GLY A 71 -20.56 9.26 -4.28
N GLU A 72 -19.52 9.26 -5.12
CA GLU A 72 -18.37 8.37 -5.07
C GLU A 72 -17.12 9.17 -4.70
N GLY A 73 -16.12 8.51 -4.10
CA GLY A 73 -14.87 9.15 -3.71
C GLY A 73 -14.53 8.95 -2.24
N VAL A 74 -13.86 9.95 -1.68
CA VAL A 74 -13.26 9.88 -0.35
C VAL A 74 -13.93 10.92 0.56
N GLU A 75 -14.60 10.44 1.58
CA GLU A 75 -15.18 11.25 2.65
C GLU A 75 -14.21 11.26 3.83
N VAL A 76 -13.74 12.45 4.23
CA VAL A 76 -12.93 12.61 5.44
C VAL A 76 -13.86 12.67 6.65
N VAL A 77 -13.79 11.65 7.50
CA VAL A 77 -14.62 11.53 8.73
C VAL A 77 -13.94 12.23 9.90
N GLN A 78 -12.64 12.03 10.05
CA GLN A 78 -11.85 12.60 11.13
C GLN A 78 -10.47 13.01 10.62
N ASN A 79 -9.96 14.13 11.10
CA ASN A 79 -8.62 14.62 10.81
C ASN A 79 -8.15 15.51 11.96
N GLU A 80 -7.34 14.95 12.86
CA GLU A 80 -6.93 15.62 14.10
C GLU A 80 -5.50 15.25 14.52
N PRO A 81 -4.82 16.11 15.28
CA PRO A 81 -3.56 15.75 15.92
C PRO A 81 -3.73 14.53 16.82
N TYR A 82 -2.70 13.70 16.89
CA TYR A 82 -2.69 12.50 17.72
C TYR A 82 -1.31 12.32 18.36
N ASP A 83 -1.25 12.15 19.68
CA ASP A 83 -0.02 11.89 20.40
C ASP A 83 0.08 10.41 20.77
N ASP A 84 1.11 9.75 20.28
CA ASP A 84 1.39 8.34 20.54
C ASP A 84 2.49 8.17 21.59
N PRO A 85 2.35 7.26 22.56
CA PRO A 85 3.36 7.04 23.59
C PRO A 85 4.72 6.57 23.07
N GLU A 86 4.74 5.86 21.94
CA GLU A 86 5.95 5.27 21.34
C GLU A 86 6.48 6.14 20.19
N HIS A 87 5.57 6.65 19.35
CA HIS A 87 5.93 7.37 18.12
C HIS A 87 5.86 8.90 18.23
N GLY A 88 5.38 9.43 19.36
CA GLY A 88 5.27 10.86 19.61
C GLY A 88 4.11 11.52 18.86
N SER A 89 4.23 12.83 18.63
CA SER A 89 3.18 13.60 17.96
C SER A 89 3.03 13.25 16.48
N GLY A 90 1.78 13.14 16.05
CA GLY A 90 1.40 12.83 14.68
C GLY A 90 0.01 13.35 14.33
N GLN A 91 -0.53 12.81 13.24
CA GLN A 91 -1.86 13.14 12.75
C GLN A 91 -2.66 11.85 12.56
N PHE A 92 -3.87 11.81 13.13
CA PHE A 92 -4.84 10.76 12.87
C PHE A 92 -5.82 11.21 11.79
N THR A 93 -6.12 10.31 10.85
CA THR A 93 -7.19 10.49 9.88
C THR A 93 -8.07 9.26 9.78
N GLU A 94 -9.38 9.46 9.67
CA GLU A 94 -10.34 8.42 9.29
C GLU A 94 -11.07 8.88 8.02
N LYS A 95 -11.12 8.00 7.02
CA LYS A 95 -11.80 8.26 5.75
C LYS A 95 -12.73 7.10 5.39
N ARG A 96 -13.81 7.40 4.68
CA ARG A 96 -14.67 6.43 4.01
C ARG A 96 -14.47 6.54 2.51
N ILE A 97 -14.11 5.43 1.89
CA ILE A 97 -13.81 5.34 0.47
C ILE A 97 -14.91 4.54 -0.21
N TYR A 98 -15.66 5.19 -1.10
CA TYR A 98 -16.76 4.60 -1.86
C TYR A 98 -16.27 4.13 -3.23
N LEU A 99 -16.40 2.83 -3.52
CA LEU A 99 -15.74 2.16 -4.66
C LEU A 99 -16.71 1.53 -5.69
N ASN A 100 -18.02 1.79 -5.59
CA ASN A 100 -19.05 1.01 -6.29
C ASN A 100 -18.86 0.93 -7.82
N ASN A 101 -18.53 2.03 -8.51
CA ASN A 101 -18.26 2.01 -9.95
C ASN A 101 -16.78 1.79 -10.32
N LYS A 102 -15.87 1.78 -9.34
CA LYS A 102 -14.41 1.61 -9.57
C LYS A 102 -13.97 0.14 -9.56
N LEU A 103 -14.87 -0.77 -9.16
CA LEU A 103 -14.58 -2.20 -9.12
C LEU A 103 -14.70 -2.90 -10.49
N PRO A 104 -13.82 -3.88 -10.77
CA PRO A 104 -13.96 -4.71 -11.96
C PRO A 104 -15.25 -5.53 -11.92
N SER A 105 -15.76 -5.92 -13.09
CA SER A 105 -17.06 -6.60 -13.22
C SER A 105 -17.20 -7.87 -12.37
N TRP A 106 -16.13 -8.66 -12.22
CA TRP A 106 -16.15 -9.86 -11.38
C TRP A 106 -16.29 -9.52 -9.88
N ALA A 107 -15.71 -8.41 -9.42
CA ALA A 107 -15.80 -7.99 -8.02
C ALA A 107 -17.19 -7.41 -7.72
N ARG A 108 -17.74 -6.62 -8.66
CA ARG A 108 -19.12 -6.10 -8.58
C ARG A 108 -20.19 -7.20 -8.47
N ALA A 109 -19.91 -8.40 -8.98
CA ALA A 109 -20.83 -9.54 -8.88
C ALA A 109 -20.94 -10.13 -7.47
N VAL A 110 -19.97 -9.86 -6.58
CA VAL A 110 -19.87 -10.48 -5.25
C VAL A 110 -19.92 -9.48 -4.08
N VAL A 111 -19.95 -8.18 -4.37
CA VAL A 111 -20.11 -7.11 -3.36
C VAL A 111 -21.50 -6.48 -3.45
N PRO A 112 -22.06 -5.99 -2.34
CA PRO A 112 -23.34 -5.29 -2.37
C PRO A 112 -23.23 -3.99 -3.17
N LYS A 113 -24.38 -3.47 -3.61
CA LYS A 113 -24.47 -2.22 -4.39
C LYS A 113 -23.93 -0.99 -3.66
N ILE A 114 -23.96 -1.01 -2.33
CA ILE A 114 -23.48 0.07 -1.47
C ILE A 114 -22.57 -0.56 -0.42
N PHE A 115 -21.28 -0.28 -0.52
CA PHE A 115 -20.30 -0.53 0.55
C PHE A 115 -19.24 0.58 0.52
N TYR A 116 -18.47 0.67 1.60
CA TYR A 116 -17.31 1.54 1.68
C TYR A 116 -16.17 0.81 2.37
N VAL A 117 -14.96 1.31 2.12
CA VAL A 117 -13.76 0.94 2.89
C VAL A 117 -13.51 2.06 3.89
N THR A 118 -13.45 1.73 5.18
CA THR A 118 -12.96 2.64 6.20
C THR A 118 -11.44 2.54 6.21
N GLU A 119 -10.76 3.65 5.94
CA GLU A 119 -9.32 3.82 6.11
C GLU A 119 -9.07 4.61 7.39
N LYS A 120 -8.21 4.09 8.27
CA LYS A 120 -7.66 4.80 9.42
C LYS A 120 -6.16 4.89 9.24
N ALA A 121 -5.60 6.10 9.33
CA ALA A 121 -4.17 6.32 9.19
C ALA A 121 -3.62 7.18 10.33
N TRP A 122 -2.49 6.75 10.87
CA TRP A 122 -1.69 7.45 11.87
C TRP A 122 -0.36 7.84 11.22
N ASN A 123 -0.14 9.13 11.08
CA ASN A 123 1.04 9.69 10.45
C ASN A 123 1.97 10.32 11.51
N TYR A 124 3.03 9.59 11.83
CA TYR A 124 4.12 9.98 12.73
C TYR A 124 5.40 10.24 11.93
N TYR A 125 5.28 10.94 10.78
CA TYR A 125 6.36 11.04 9.79
C TYR A 125 7.74 11.21 10.45
N PRO A 126 8.69 10.27 10.22
CA PRO A 126 8.77 9.38 9.06
C PRO A 126 8.28 7.93 9.26
N TYR A 127 7.32 7.71 10.13
CA TYR A 127 6.60 6.44 10.23
C TYR A 127 5.11 6.65 10.02
N THR A 128 4.44 5.72 9.35
CA THR A 128 2.99 5.78 9.11
C THR A 128 2.38 4.41 9.22
N ILE A 129 1.24 4.32 9.88
CA ILE A 129 0.43 3.10 9.97
C ILE A 129 -0.90 3.40 9.31
N THR A 130 -1.37 2.52 8.43
CA THR A 130 -2.68 2.62 7.80
C THR A 130 -3.41 1.29 7.90
N GLY A 131 -4.58 1.28 8.52
CA GLY A 131 -5.47 0.13 8.59
C GLY A 131 -6.74 0.40 7.78
N SER A 132 -7.13 -0.54 6.93
CA SER A 132 -8.40 -0.46 6.20
C SER A 132 -9.27 -1.68 6.44
N ALA A 133 -10.57 -1.46 6.61
CA ALA A 133 -11.59 -2.49 6.76
C ALA A 133 -12.77 -2.22 5.83
N CYS A 134 -13.42 -3.27 5.33
CA CYS A 134 -14.58 -3.14 4.46
C CYS A 134 -15.88 -3.21 5.28
N SER A 135 -16.81 -2.30 5.02
CA SER A 135 -18.10 -2.21 5.73
C SER A 135 -18.97 -3.47 5.57
N PHE A 136 -18.71 -4.27 4.53
CA PHE A 136 -19.47 -5.47 4.19
C PHE A 136 -18.72 -6.78 4.51
N LEU A 137 -17.38 -6.75 4.50
CA LEU A 137 -16.54 -7.94 4.63
C LEU A 137 -15.79 -7.89 5.97
N PRO A 138 -16.36 -8.41 7.07
CA PRO A 138 -15.79 -8.25 8.42
C PRO A 138 -14.41 -8.91 8.59
N LYS A 139 -14.07 -9.88 7.74
CA LYS A 139 -12.76 -10.56 7.72
C LYS A 139 -11.80 -10.01 6.66
N PHE A 140 -12.16 -8.93 5.98
CA PHE A 140 -11.28 -8.24 5.05
C PHE A 140 -10.51 -7.15 5.78
N SER A 141 -9.19 -7.18 5.68
CA SER A 141 -8.35 -6.08 6.13
C SER A 141 -7.16 -5.83 5.22
N ILE A 142 -6.78 -4.56 5.15
CA ILE A 142 -5.50 -4.12 4.60
C ILE A 142 -4.77 -3.44 5.75
N HIS A 143 -3.50 -3.75 5.92
CA HIS A 143 -2.61 -3.07 6.86
C HIS A 143 -1.37 -2.63 6.11
N ILE A 144 -0.99 -1.36 6.22
CA ILE A 144 0.17 -0.80 5.56
C ILE A 144 1.02 -0.09 6.61
N GLU A 145 2.25 -0.54 6.77
CA GLU A 145 3.27 0.19 7.51
C GLU A 145 4.21 0.87 6.53
N THR A 146 4.52 2.14 6.78
CA THR A 146 5.41 2.91 5.92
C THR A 146 6.55 3.51 6.71
N LYS A 147 7.77 3.33 6.22
CA LYS A 147 8.99 4.01 6.69
C LYS A 147 9.63 4.74 5.51
N TYR A 148 10.27 5.87 5.76
CA TYR A 148 10.91 6.68 4.72
C TYR A 148 12.40 6.79 4.98
N GLU A 149 13.23 6.72 3.94
CA GLU A 149 14.68 6.94 4.03
C GLU A 149 15.23 7.67 2.78
N ASP A 150 16.31 8.43 2.95
CA ASP A 150 17.05 9.07 1.86
C ASP A 150 18.04 8.09 1.21
N ASN A 151 17.49 7.08 0.54
CA ASN A 151 18.25 6.12 -0.24
C ASN A 151 17.47 5.64 -1.47
N LYS A 152 18.09 4.74 -2.24
CA LYS A 152 17.55 4.20 -3.49
C LYS A 152 16.86 2.84 -3.30
N GLY A 153 16.22 2.63 -2.15
CA GLY A 153 15.55 1.34 -1.86
C GLY A 153 16.52 0.24 -1.43
N SER A 154 17.67 0.59 -0.86
CA SER A 154 18.77 -0.35 -0.54
C SER A 154 18.72 -0.95 0.86
N ASN A 155 17.70 -0.65 1.68
CA ASN A 155 17.58 -1.16 3.05
C ASN A 155 16.62 -2.37 3.12
N ASP A 156 17.17 -3.57 2.92
CA ASP A 156 16.42 -4.84 3.02
C ASP A 156 15.93 -5.15 4.45
N SER A 157 16.48 -4.44 5.44
CA SER A 157 16.28 -4.70 6.87
C SER A 157 15.29 -3.78 7.58
N ILE A 158 14.68 -2.84 6.86
CA ILE A 158 13.90 -1.74 7.45
C ILE A 158 12.68 -2.20 8.27
N PHE A 159 12.18 -3.43 8.03
CA PHE A 159 11.08 -4.07 8.76
C PHE A 159 11.52 -5.37 9.47
N ASN A 160 12.81 -5.56 9.78
CA ASN A 160 13.31 -6.85 10.30
C ASN A 160 12.87 -7.18 11.74
N ASN A 161 12.35 -6.20 12.48
CA ASN A 161 11.80 -6.42 13.82
C ASN A 161 10.38 -7.00 13.79
N GLU A 162 9.76 -7.12 12.62
CA GLU A 162 8.45 -7.73 12.45
C GLU A 162 8.61 -9.22 12.10
N LEU A 163 7.86 -10.09 12.78
CA LEU A 163 7.92 -11.55 12.59
C LEU A 163 7.62 -11.90 11.13
N ARG A 164 8.63 -12.40 10.40
CA ARG A 164 8.46 -12.95 9.04
C ARG A 164 8.61 -14.46 9.10
N GLU A 165 7.63 -15.17 8.57
CA GLU A 165 7.76 -16.62 8.39
C GLU A 165 8.42 -16.98 7.04
N GLU A 166 8.47 -16.11 6.02
CA GLU A 166 8.97 -16.47 4.68
C GLU A 166 9.58 -15.31 3.85
N GLU A 167 10.37 -15.66 2.80
CA GLU A 167 10.91 -14.77 1.76
C GLU A 167 9.78 -13.94 1.13
N THR A 168 9.77 -12.63 1.39
CA THR A 168 8.73 -11.74 0.88
C THR A 168 9.17 -11.15 -0.47
N GLU A 169 8.33 -11.27 -1.51
CA GLU A 169 8.61 -10.67 -2.82
C GLU A 169 8.61 -9.14 -2.72
N VAL A 170 9.78 -8.53 -2.85
CA VAL A 170 9.94 -7.06 -2.89
C VAL A 170 9.58 -6.54 -4.28
N CYS A 171 8.69 -5.55 -4.33
CA CYS A 171 8.28 -4.91 -5.57
C CYS A 171 8.75 -3.45 -5.59
N LEU A 172 9.79 -3.17 -6.38
CA LEU A 172 10.17 -1.81 -6.73
C LEU A 172 9.06 -1.18 -7.60
N VAL A 173 8.71 0.08 -7.31
CA VAL A 173 7.71 0.83 -8.07
C VAL A 173 8.43 1.97 -8.80
N ASP A 174 8.58 1.83 -10.13
CA ASP A 174 9.19 2.85 -10.99
C ASP A 174 8.14 3.87 -11.43
N ILE A 175 8.16 5.03 -10.78
CA ILE A 175 7.20 6.12 -11.04
C ILE A 175 7.35 6.76 -12.43
N VAL A 176 8.34 6.37 -13.22
CA VAL A 176 8.56 6.88 -14.57
C VAL A 176 8.11 5.86 -15.60
N TYR A 177 8.64 4.63 -15.51
CA TYR A 177 8.50 3.62 -16.57
C TYR A 177 7.49 2.50 -16.29
N ASP A 178 7.03 2.32 -15.05
CA ASP A 178 5.96 1.36 -14.81
C ASP A 178 4.66 1.83 -15.50
N GLU A 179 3.99 0.87 -16.13
CA GLU A 179 2.75 1.08 -16.86
C GLU A 179 1.64 1.57 -15.94
N ILE A 180 0.98 2.67 -16.34
CA ILE A 180 -0.25 3.15 -15.72
C ILE A 180 -1.43 2.67 -16.57
N PRO A 181 -2.55 2.24 -15.97
CA PRO A 181 -3.78 2.04 -16.72
C PRO A 181 -4.13 3.27 -17.57
N GLU A 182 -4.37 3.09 -18.86
CA GLU A 182 -4.58 4.18 -19.85
C GLU A 182 -5.59 5.25 -19.38
N ARG A 183 -6.67 4.83 -18.72
CA ARG A 183 -7.70 5.73 -18.16
C ARG A 183 -7.17 6.74 -17.11
N HIS A 184 -6.00 6.48 -16.53
CA HIS A 184 -5.36 7.34 -15.54
C HIS A 184 -4.15 8.10 -16.12
N TYR A 185 -3.75 7.83 -17.37
CA TYR A 185 -2.64 8.51 -18.01
C TYR A 185 -3.01 9.97 -18.32
N LYS A 186 -2.14 10.90 -17.91
CA LYS A 186 -2.20 12.30 -18.32
C LYS A 186 -0.80 12.70 -18.79
N GLU A 187 -0.70 13.27 -19.98
CA GLU A 187 0.58 13.74 -20.54
C GLU A 187 1.28 14.74 -19.61
N SER A 188 0.51 15.61 -18.95
CA SER A 188 1.03 16.57 -17.97
C SER A 188 1.64 15.93 -16.71
N GLU A 189 1.32 14.67 -16.43
CA GLU A 189 1.81 13.89 -15.29
C GLU A 189 2.90 12.88 -15.69
N ASP A 190 3.27 12.84 -16.97
CA ASP A 190 4.29 11.92 -17.48
C ASP A 190 5.70 12.45 -17.20
N LEU A 191 6.42 11.79 -16.29
CA LEU A 191 7.73 12.25 -15.81
C LEU A 191 8.85 12.18 -16.85
N ARG A 192 8.62 11.48 -17.96
CA ARG A 192 9.53 11.47 -19.12
C ARG A 192 9.55 12.80 -19.85
N TYR A 193 8.42 13.52 -19.81
CA TYR A 193 8.21 14.78 -20.53
C TYR A 193 8.00 15.98 -19.59
N PHE A 194 7.58 15.74 -18.35
CA PHE A 194 7.40 16.77 -17.34
C PHE A 194 8.73 17.39 -16.93
N LYS A 195 8.78 18.73 -16.86
CA LYS A 195 9.87 19.50 -16.26
C LYS A 195 9.30 20.58 -15.35
N SER A 196 9.70 20.55 -14.08
CA SER A 196 9.35 21.57 -13.09
C SER A 196 9.93 22.93 -13.50
N LYS A 197 9.08 23.96 -13.53
CA LYS A 197 9.49 25.35 -13.75
C LYS A 197 10.17 25.95 -12.52
N LYS A 198 9.78 25.50 -11.31
CA LYS A 198 10.34 26.03 -10.06
C LYS A 198 11.67 25.39 -9.66
N THR A 199 11.89 24.12 -10.01
CA THR A 199 13.09 23.37 -9.59
C THR A 199 13.99 22.95 -10.74
N SER A 200 13.54 23.10 -11.98
CA SER A 200 14.22 22.58 -13.19
C SER A 200 14.40 21.05 -13.24
N ARG A 201 13.92 20.29 -12.24
CA ARG A 201 13.93 18.82 -12.21
C ARG A 201 12.85 18.22 -13.12
N GLY A 202 13.07 17.00 -13.60
CA GLY A 202 12.16 16.28 -14.50
C GLY A 202 12.89 15.75 -15.73
N LEU A 203 12.15 15.44 -16.80
CA LEU A 203 12.65 14.80 -18.02
C LEU A 203 13.39 13.49 -17.73
N LEU A 204 12.79 12.67 -16.87
CA LEU A 204 13.43 11.47 -16.33
C LEU A 204 13.58 10.42 -17.43
N GLN A 205 14.83 9.97 -17.63
CA GLN A 205 15.20 8.99 -18.64
C GLN A 205 15.33 7.59 -18.04
N GLU A 206 15.51 6.58 -18.88
CA GLU A 206 15.71 5.21 -18.43
C GLU A 206 16.94 5.14 -17.52
N GLY A 207 16.81 4.42 -16.40
CA GLY A 207 17.84 4.39 -15.36
C GLY A 207 17.92 5.66 -14.50
N TRP A 208 16.91 6.53 -14.49
CA TRP A 208 16.86 7.77 -13.69
C TRP A 208 17.21 7.55 -12.21
N ILE A 209 16.86 6.40 -11.63
CA ILE A 209 17.17 6.04 -10.24
C ILE A 209 18.69 6.15 -9.97
N ASN A 210 19.53 5.86 -10.95
CA ASN A 210 20.99 5.91 -10.79
C ASN A 210 21.56 7.32 -10.98
N SER A 211 20.90 8.17 -11.77
CA SER A 211 21.42 9.48 -12.18
C SER A 211 20.81 10.68 -11.44
N GLN A 212 19.64 10.52 -10.82
CA GLN A 212 18.99 11.60 -10.09
C GLN A 212 19.52 11.72 -8.66
N ASP A 213 19.63 12.97 -8.22
CA ASP A 213 19.89 13.40 -6.84
C ASP A 213 19.13 14.72 -6.60
N PRO A 214 18.33 14.86 -5.53
CA PRO A 214 18.06 13.87 -4.48
C PRO A 214 17.18 12.71 -4.93
N ILE A 215 17.28 11.58 -4.23
CA ILE A 215 16.29 10.49 -4.25
C ILE A 215 15.99 10.09 -2.81
N MET A 216 14.71 9.87 -2.54
CA MET A 216 14.24 9.20 -1.34
C MET A 216 13.43 7.96 -1.68
N CYS A 217 13.21 7.12 -0.68
CA CYS A 217 12.43 5.90 -0.75
C CYS A 217 11.33 5.89 0.32
N SER A 218 10.12 5.46 -0.07
CA SER A 218 9.06 5.08 0.87
C SER A 218 8.93 3.57 0.87
N TYR A 219 9.36 2.92 1.94
CA TYR A 219 9.21 1.48 2.12
C TYR A 219 7.83 1.20 2.68
N LYS A 220 7.00 0.46 1.95
CA LYS A 220 5.62 0.16 2.33
C LYS A 220 5.42 -1.32 2.50
N LEU A 221 5.21 -1.77 3.74
CA LEU A 221 4.88 -3.15 4.03
C LEU A 221 3.37 -3.34 3.98
N VAL A 222 2.86 -3.92 2.89
CA VAL A 222 1.43 -4.10 2.68
C VAL A 222 1.02 -5.51 3.06
N THR A 223 0.12 -5.65 4.04
CA THR A 223 -0.51 -6.90 4.42
C THR A 223 -1.98 -6.89 4.02
N VAL A 224 -2.44 -7.91 3.28
CA VAL A 224 -3.87 -8.08 2.94
C VAL A 224 -4.38 -9.38 3.54
N LYS A 225 -5.54 -9.35 4.18
CA LYS A 225 -6.21 -10.56 4.70
C LYS A 225 -7.62 -10.65 4.14
N PHE A 226 -7.96 -11.79 3.55
CA PHE A 226 -9.31 -12.06 3.05
C PHE A 226 -9.70 -13.53 3.19
N GLU A 227 -10.33 -13.87 4.32
CA GLU A 227 -10.67 -15.26 4.68
C GLU A 227 -12.00 -15.75 4.07
N VAL A 228 -12.11 -15.76 2.74
CA VAL A 228 -13.28 -16.33 2.04
C VAL A 228 -12.85 -17.51 1.19
N TRP A 229 -13.42 -18.68 1.51
CA TRP A 229 -13.12 -19.93 0.83
C TRP A 229 -13.36 -19.83 -0.68
N GLY A 230 -12.38 -20.27 -1.48
CA GLY A 230 -12.44 -20.25 -2.94
C GLY A 230 -12.16 -18.89 -3.61
N LEU A 231 -12.10 -17.79 -2.85
CA LEU A 231 -11.84 -16.45 -3.38
C LEU A 231 -10.60 -15.75 -2.77
N GLN A 232 -10.08 -16.26 -1.64
CA GLN A 232 -8.93 -15.72 -0.89
C GLN A 232 -7.79 -15.21 -1.78
N THR A 233 -7.05 -16.12 -2.42
CA THR A 233 -5.87 -15.78 -3.22
C THR A 233 -6.16 -14.79 -4.34
N ARG A 234 -7.30 -14.95 -5.04
CA ARG A 234 -7.69 -14.08 -6.16
C ARG A 234 -7.94 -12.65 -5.71
N VAL A 235 -8.62 -12.47 -4.58
CA VAL A 235 -8.94 -11.15 -4.04
C VAL A 235 -7.71 -10.51 -3.43
N GLU A 236 -6.90 -11.26 -2.68
CA GLU A 236 -5.66 -10.72 -2.06
C GLU A 236 -4.67 -10.25 -3.13
N GLN A 237 -4.45 -11.03 -4.19
CA GLN A 237 -3.61 -10.62 -5.32
C GLN A 237 -4.18 -9.41 -6.06
N PHE A 238 -5.50 -9.34 -6.24
CA PHE A 238 -6.15 -8.20 -6.86
C PHE A 238 -5.96 -6.92 -6.02
N VAL A 239 -6.13 -7.00 -4.71
CA VAL A 239 -5.97 -5.85 -3.80
C VAL A 239 -4.51 -5.38 -3.78
N HIS A 240 -3.54 -6.30 -3.74
CA HIS A 240 -2.13 -5.97 -3.88
C HIS A 240 -1.82 -5.21 -5.18
N LYS A 241 -2.39 -5.66 -6.30
CA LYS A 241 -2.27 -4.95 -7.59
C LYS A 241 -2.88 -3.55 -7.53
N VAL A 242 -4.09 -3.42 -6.97
CA VAL A 242 -4.74 -2.11 -6.83
C VAL A 242 -3.92 -1.16 -5.96
N ILE A 243 -3.37 -1.63 -4.84
CA ILE A 243 -2.52 -0.82 -3.96
C ILE A 243 -1.25 -0.39 -4.71
N ARG A 244 -0.60 -1.29 -5.44
CA ARG A 244 0.55 -0.94 -6.29
C ARG A 244 0.20 0.14 -7.31
N ASP A 245 -0.91 0.00 -8.03
CA ASP A 245 -1.34 0.95 -9.06
C ASP A 245 -1.65 2.34 -8.45
N VAL A 246 -2.29 2.37 -7.28
CA VAL A 246 -2.56 3.61 -6.52
C VAL A 246 -1.27 4.28 -6.07
N LEU A 247 -0.31 3.51 -5.55
CA LEU A 247 0.99 4.04 -5.12
C LEU A 247 1.80 4.56 -6.31
N LEU A 248 1.83 3.81 -7.40
CA LEU A 248 2.50 4.23 -8.63
C LEU A 248 1.95 5.58 -9.13
N LEU A 249 0.62 5.70 -9.22
CA LEU A 249 -0.03 6.92 -9.68
C LEU A 249 0.19 8.08 -8.70
N GLY A 250 -0.02 7.85 -7.40
CA GLY A 250 0.13 8.87 -6.37
C GLY A 250 1.56 9.40 -6.28
N HIS A 251 2.58 8.54 -6.29
CA HIS A 251 3.97 9.01 -6.24
C HIS A 251 4.38 9.74 -7.53
N ARG A 252 3.90 9.30 -8.70
CA ARG A 252 4.09 10.02 -9.96
C ARG A 252 3.49 11.43 -9.88
N GLN A 253 2.26 11.54 -9.38
CA GLN A 253 1.55 12.80 -9.20
C GLN A 253 2.21 13.72 -8.16
N ALA A 254 2.74 13.16 -7.07
CA ALA A 254 3.47 13.94 -6.08
C ALA A 254 4.65 14.72 -6.69
N PHE A 255 5.39 14.10 -7.62
CA PHE A 255 6.46 14.77 -8.34
C PHE A 255 5.96 15.63 -9.52
N ALA A 256 5.00 15.16 -10.32
CA ALA A 256 4.45 15.95 -11.42
C ALA A 256 3.78 17.25 -10.95
N TRP A 257 3.22 17.27 -9.74
CA TRP A 257 2.61 18.45 -9.15
C TRP A 257 3.59 19.27 -8.29
N VAL A 258 4.91 19.01 -8.37
CA VAL A 258 5.92 19.70 -7.54
C VAL A 258 5.81 21.22 -7.62
N ASP A 259 5.53 21.78 -8.81
CA ASP A 259 5.38 23.22 -8.98
C ASP A 259 4.20 23.81 -8.20
N GLU A 260 3.20 23.00 -7.84
CA GLU A 260 2.00 23.45 -7.13
C GLU A 260 2.20 23.53 -5.61
N TRP A 261 3.08 22.71 -5.05
CA TRP A 261 3.28 22.63 -3.59
C TRP A 261 4.66 23.08 -3.14
N ILE A 262 5.66 23.12 -4.02
CA ILE A 262 7.00 23.55 -3.62
C ILE A 262 7.05 25.06 -3.37
N GLY A 263 7.63 25.43 -2.23
CA GLY A 263 7.73 26.81 -1.75
C GLY A 263 6.42 27.39 -1.18
N LYS A 264 5.43 26.54 -0.90
CA LYS A 264 4.31 26.89 -0.02
C LYS A 264 4.66 26.68 1.44
#